data_AF-A0A9W9TZ71-F1
#
_entry.id   AF-A0A9W9TZ71-F1
#
_cell.length_a   1.000
_cell.length_b   1.000
_cell.length_c   1.000
_cell.angle_alpha   90.00
_cell.angle_beta   90.00
_cell.angle_gamma   90.00
#
_symmetry.space_group_name_H-M   'P 1'
#
loop_
_entity.id
_entity.type
_entity.pdbx_description
1 polymer ?
#
loop_
_entity_poly.entity_id
_entity_poly.type
_entity_poly.pdbx_seq_one_letter_code
_entity_poly.pdbx_strand_id
1 'polypeptide(L)'
;MSVSDEFHFFPCLPPELRRMVWRFCLPSRVCEIDAPYDQCAFEENHVYGPPCELQTSTLQNSRPPVITRVCHESRAVAFETGCQLNASYGHGAPDGFEYRRAITTWFDPSRDVIHLNWTPIYEVEFFGCYTGEPLALLAWYAARFDLRPSFMCASIGKFEHLNPDQISALKQRPNWLVVMRTIIVHCDYKSARESGLFGLLGDARIQIVDVADQARVRAYIDFAEKMELESTDAPRRDIPRDYQSFSQQSTSLMERDLRERMINSCGKKVAEELPAIRPAMMFRYCPMMCNHTGSQRLKVREMERKSRLPVRGRGRGRGVQ
;
A
#
# COMPACT_ATOMS: atom_id res chain seq x y z
N MET A 1 33.75 17.60 -19.47
CA MET A 1 34.23 17.91 -18.10
C MET A 1 33.26 17.25 -17.13
N SER A 2 33.64 16.16 -16.49
CA SER A 2 32.80 15.47 -15.50
C SER A 2 32.83 16.28 -14.20
N VAL A 3 31.72 16.93 -13.86
CA VAL A 3 31.54 17.46 -12.51
C VAL A 3 31.44 16.24 -11.59
N SER A 4 32.28 16.19 -10.55
CA SER A 4 32.12 15.24 -9.46
C SER A 4 30.78 15.54 -8.79
N ASP A 5 29.79 14.67 -8.95
CA ASP A 5 28.48 14.78 -8.30
C ASP A 5 28.53 14.45 -6.79
N GLU A 6 29.74 14.37 -6.20
CA GLU A 6 29.89 14.08 -4.77
C GLU A 6 29.89 15.38 -3.94
N PHE A 7 28.81 15.56 -3.17
CA PHE A 7 28.72 16.63 -2.18
C PHE A 7 29.53 16.29 -0.92
N HIS A 8 30.80 16.70 -0.89
CA HIS A 8 31.73 16.38 0.21
C HIS A 8 31.54 17.22 1.48
N PHE A 9 30.69 18.26 1.46
CA PHE A 9 30.52 19.16 2.61
C PHE A 9 29.52 18.65 3.65
N PHE A 10 28.78 17.57 3.37
CA PHE A 10 27.80 17.03 4.31
C PHE A 10 28.40 16.74 5.70
N PRO A 11 29.56 16.06 5.83
CA PRO A 11 30.18 15.80 7.13
C PRO A 11 30.65 17.08 7.85
N CYS A 12 30.89 18.17 7.12
CA CYS A 12 31.35 19.45 7.66
C CYS A 12 30.19 20.31 8.21
N LEU A 13 28.94 19.91 7.96
CA LEU A 13 27.79 20.61 8.51
C LEU A 13 27.69 20.39 10.03
N PRO A 14 27.23 21.40 10.79
CA PRO A 14 26.84 21.23 12.18
C PRO A 14 25.89 20.03 12.37
N PRO A 15 25.98 19.28 13.49
CA PRO A 15 25.15 18.10 13.73
C PRO A 15 23.65 18.36 13.57
N GLU A 16 23.18 19.54 13.96
CA GLU A 16 21.78 19.96 13.86
C GLU A 16 21.32 19.99 12.41
N LEU A 17 22.13 20.57 11.51
CA LEU A 17 21.82 20.66 10.08
C LEU A 17 21.87 19.27 9.42
N ARG A 18 22.84 18.42 9.77
CA ARG A 18 22.91 17.04 9.27
C ARG A 18 21.66 16.25 9.65
N ARG A 19 21.21 16.38 10.90
CA ARG A 19 19.96 15.76 11.38
C ARG A 19 18.73 16.32 10.70
N MET A 20 18.66 17.63 10.45
CA MET A 20 17.57 18.24 9.68
C MET A 20 17.49 17.67 8.26
N VAL A 21 18.63 17.53 7.58
CA VAL A 21 18.69 16.88 6.27
C VAL A 21 18.17 15.44 6.35
N TRP A 22 18.61 14.66 7.34
CA TRP A 22 18.09 13.29 7.50
C TRP A 22 16.58 13.22 7.77
N ARG A 23 16.05 14.15 8.58
CA ARG A 23 14.60 14.23 8.82
C ARG A 23 13.82 14.63 7.57
N PHE A 24 14.41 15.48 6.72
CA PHE A 24 13.84 15.84 5.42
C PHE A 24 13.83 14.67 4.44
N CYS A 25 14.82 13.76 4.53
CA CYS A 25 14.90 12.56 3.71
C CYS A 25 13.91 11.44 4.14
N LEU A 26 13.23 11.56 5.28
CA LEU A 26 12.28 10.56 5.74
C LEU A 26 10.99 10.59 4.90
N PRO A 27 10.60 9.47 4.26
CA PRO A 27 9.40 9.42 3.42
C PRO A 27 8.12 9.42 4.25
N SER A 28 7.04 10.00 3.72
CA SER A 28 5.66 9.70 4.15
C SER A 28 5.16 8.48 3.40
N ARG A 29 4.86 7.40 4.10
CA ARG A 29 4.53 6.10 3.54
C ARG A 29 3.08 5.73 3.81
N VAL A 30 2.61 4.74 3.06
CA VAL A 30 1.39 4.01 3.36
C VAL A 30 1.80 2.70 4.05
N CYS A 31 1.37 2.51 5.29
CA CYS A 31 1.56 1.32 6.08
C CYS A 31 0.38 0.37 5.84
N GLU A 32 0.56 -0.60 4.96
CA GLU A 32 -0.45 -1.64 4.71
C GLU A 32 -0.42 -2.68 5.84
N ILE A 33 -1.58 -3.01 6.43
CA ILE A 33 -1.66 -4.04 7.48
C ILE A 33 -1.84 -5.45 6.90
N ASP A 34 -2.20 -5.53 5.63
CA ASP A 34 -2.44 -6.74 4.87
C ASP A 34 -1.84 -6.68 3.47
N ALA A 35 -1.44 -7.84 2.95
CA ALA A 35 -1.07 -7.94 1.54
C ALA A 35 -2.31 -8.12 0.66
N PRO A 36 -2.51 -7.28 -0.37
CA PRO A 36 -3.66 -7.38 -1.26
C PRO A 36 -3.67 -8.69 -2.05
N TYR A 37 -4.86 -9.11 -2.46
CA TYR A 37 -5.07 -10.02 -3.56
C TYR A 37 -5.30 -9.22 -4.84
N ASP A 38 -4.43 -9.42 -5.82
CA ASP A 38 -4.43 -8.64 -7.05
C ASP A 38 -5.78 -8.74 -7.79
N GLN A 39 -6.38 -9.94 -7.83
CA GLN A 39 -7.67 -10.16 -8.50
C GLN A 39 -8.80 -9.35 -7.84
N CYS A 40 -8.87 -9.36 -6.51
CA CYS A 40 -9.86 -8.61 -5.75
C CYS A 40 -9.64 -7.09 -5.80
N ALA A 41 -8.37 -6.63 -5.86
CA ALA A 41 -8.05 -5.21 -5.87
C ALA A 41 -8.47 -4.50 -7.18
N PHE A 42 -8.76 -5.27 -8.24
CA PHE A 42 -9.02 -4.80 -9.60
C PHE A 42 -10.34 -5.32 -10.20
N GLU A 43 -11.21 -5.94 -9.40
CA GLU A 43 -12.40 -6.65 -9.88
C GLU A 43 -13.33 -5.82 -10.80
N GLU A 44 -13.56 -4.54 -10.49
CA GLU A 44 -14.54 -3.72 -11.24
C GLU A 44 -14.09 -3.33 -12.66
N ASN A 45 -12.81 -3.50 -13.03
CA ASN A 45 -12.25 -2.83 -14.22
C ASN A 45 -11.49 -3.72 -15.21
N HIS A 46 -11.27 -5.01 -14.94
CA HIS A 46 -10.35 -5.78 -15.79
C HIS A 46 -10.88 -7.15 -16.24
N VAL A 47 -11.37 -7.18 -17.48
CA VAL A 47 -11.69 -8.41 -18.24
C VAL A 47 -10.45 -9.32 -18.42
N TYR A 48 -9.25 -8.78 -18.28
CA TYR A 48 -7.98 -9.44 -18.58
C TYR A 48 -7.08 -9.71 -17.34
N GLY A 49 -7.62 -9.61 -16.13
CA GLY A 49 -6.91 -9.83 -14.85
C GLY A 49 -6.28 -8.56 -14.26
N PRO A 50 -5.40 -8.66 -13.24
CA PRO A 50 -4.77 -7.49 -12.62
C PRO A 50 -3.49 -6.99 -13.35
N PRO A 51 -3.22 -5.67 -13.39
CA PRO A 51 -2.12 -5.09 -14.16
C PRO A 51 -0.75 -5.49 -13.66
N CYS A 52 -0.67 -5.87 -12.39
CA CYS A 52 0.57 -6.27 -11.76
C CYS A 52 0.33 -7.15 -10.54
N GLU A 53 1.40 -7.82 -10.10
CA GLU A 53 1.46 -8.53 -8.81
C GLU A 53 1.74 -7.54 -7.67
N LEU A 54 0.72 -7.19 -6.88
CA LEU A 54 0.78 -6.17 -5.82
C LEU A 54 1.53 -6.66 -4.58
N GLN A 55 1.64 -7.97 -4.39
CA GLN A 55 2.38 -8.53 -3.24
C GLN A 55 3.85 -8.09 -3.24
N THR A 56 4.47 -7.97 -4.41
CA THR A 56 5.87 -7.53 -4.51
C THR A 56 6.04 -6.08 -4.06
N SER A 57 5.19 -5.16 -4.54
CA SER A 57 5.27 -3.75 -4.14
C SER A 57 4.95 -3.57 -2.65
N THR A 58 4.00 -4.35 -2.12
CA THR A 58 3.66 -4.40 -0.70
C THR A 58 4.84 -4.83 0.18
N LEU A 59 5.48 -5.96 -0.14
CA LEU A 59 6.65 -6.47 0.61
C LEU A 59 7.86 -5.56 0.52
N GLN A 60 8.00 -4.84 -0.59
CA GLN A 60 9.05 -3.84 -0.73
C GLN A 60 8.74 -2.57 0.06
N ASN A 61 7.46 -2.17 0.10
CA ASN A 61 6.97 -1.03 0.87
C ASN A 61 6.99 -1.29 2.38
N SER A 62 6.92 -2.55 2.82
CA SER A 62 6.97 -2.92 4.24
C SER A 62 8.37 -2.83 4.87
N ARG A 63 9.42 -2.62 4.06
CA ARG A 63 10.80 -2.51 4.53
C ARG A 63 11.07 -1.13 5.17
N PRO A 64 12.00 -1.05 6.14
CA PRO A 64 12.48 0.23 6.63
C PRO A 64 13.00 1.14 5.50
N PRO A 65 12.84 2.47 5.62
CA PRO A 65 13.24 3.42 4.58
C PRO A 65 14.75 3.36 4.34
N VAL A 66 15.17 3.76 3.14
CA VAL A 66 16.57 3.60 2.68
C VAL A 66 17.55 4.25 3.65
N ILE A 67 17.17 5.38 4.26
CA ILE A 67 18.02 6.13 5.19
C ILE A 67 18.43 5.31 6.44
N THR A 68 17.70 4.26 6.80
CA THR A 68 18.07 3.36 7.91
C THR A 68 19.39 2.61 7.67
N ARG A 69 19.86 2.59 6.43
CA ARG A 69 21.03 1.82 5.96
C ARG A 69 22.21 2.69 5.52
N VAL A 70 22.08 4.01 5.54
CA VAL A 70 23.14 4.92 5.05
C VAL A 70 24.27 5.05 6.07
N CYS A 71 23.99 5.54 7.28
CA CYS A 71 24.97 5.64 8.36
C CYS A 71 24.31 5.51 9.74
N HIS A 72 25.10 5.57 10.81
CA HIS A 72 24.57 5.49 12.18
C HIS A 72 23.64 6.67 12.50
N GLU A 73 24.00 7.88 12.08
CA GLU A 73 23.19 9.08 12.36
C GLU A 73 21.85 9.06 11.62
N SER A 74 21.83 8.73 10.33
CA SER A 74 20.60 8.64 9.55
C SER A 74 19.67 7.55 10.09
N ARG A 75 20.24 6.42 10.54
CA ARG A 75 19.50 5.37 11.23
C ARG A 75 18.91 5.89 12.53
N ALA A 76 19.70 6.53 13.39
CA ALA A 76 19.21 7.08 14.64
C ALA A 76 18.03 8.04 14.42
N VAL A 77 18.13 8.90 13.40
CA VAL A 77 17.02 9.81 13.00
C VAL A 77 15.77 9.03 12.58
N ALA A 78 15.90 7.98 11.77
CA ALA A 78 14.76 7.20 11.33
C ALA A 78 14.02 6.46 12.47
N PHE A 79 14.77 6.04 13.49
CA PHE A 79 14.22 5.37 14.67
C PHE A 79 13.77 6.35 15.78
N GLU A 80 13.84 7.68 15.57
CA GLU A 80 13.26 8.65 16.51
C GLU A 80 11.74 8.44 16.66
N THR A 81 11.07 8.11 15.55
CA THR A 81 9.63 7.92 15.48
C THR A 81 9.25 6.61 14.78
N GLY A 82 10.06 6.11 13.85
CA GLY A 82 9.75 4.91 13.09
C GLY A 82 10.03 3.59 13.81
N CYS A 83 9.18 2.59 13.57
CA CYS A 83 9.34 1.25 14.11
C CYS A 83 8.69 0.18 13.20
N GLN A 84 8.83 -1.10 13.58
CA GLN A 84 8.13 -2.19 12.90
C GLN A 84 6.77 -2.44 13.56
N LEU A 85 5.72 -2.40 12.76
CA LEU A 85 4.40 -2.88 13.11
C LEU A 85 4.32 -4.37 12.81
N ASN A 86 4.06 -5.17 13.82
CA ASN A 86 3.70 -6.57 13.61
C ASN A 86 2.18 -6.71 13.67
N ALA A 87 1.56 -6.82 12.49
CA ALA A 87 0.11 -6.87 12.37
C ALA A 87 -0.54 -8.07 13.08
N SER A 88 0.22 -9.12 13.38
CA SER A 88 -0.29 -10.39 13.93
C SER A 88 -0.31 -10.49 15.46
N TYR A 89 0.26 -9.54 16.22
CA TYR A 89 0.54 -9.74 17.65
C TYR A 89 0.27 -8.52 18.56
N GLY A 90 -0.71 -7.68 18.22
CA GLY A 90 -1.13 -6.62 19.12
C GLY A 90 -1.83 -7.16 20.36
N HIS A 91 -1.16 -7.19 21.52
CA HIS A 91 -1.85 -7.40 22.80
C HIS A 91 -2.98 -6.35 22.95
N GLY A 92 -4.22 -6.81 23.07
CA GLY A 92 -5.41 -5.96 23.15
C GLY A 92 -5.98 -5.50 21.80
N ALA A 93 -5.50 -6.04 20.67
CA ALA A 93 -6.22 -5.96 19.39
C ALA A 93 -7.58 -6.69 19.52
N PRO A 94 -8.60 -6.33 18.71
CA PRO A 94 -9.87 -7.05 18.70
C PRO A 94 -9.66 -8.56 18.56
N ASP A 95 -10.25 -9.33 19.48
CA ASP A 95 -10.06 -10.79 19.56
C ASP A 95 -10.43 -11.49 18.25
N GLY A 96 -9.66 -12.52 17.91
CA GLY A 96 -9.95 -13.41 16.80
C GLY A 96 -9.42 -12.94 15.45
N PHE A 97 -8.66 -11.86 15.32
CA PHE A 97 -8.12 -11.46 14.01
C PHE A 97 -6.86 -12.27 13.62
N GLU A 98 -7.05 -13.44 13.02
CA GLU A 98 -5.98 -14.18 12.35
C GLU A 98 -6.07 -13.93 10.83
N TYR A 99 -5.17 -13.09 10.34
CA TYR A 99 -5.09 -12.81 8.91
C TYR A 99 -3.86 -13.49 8.32
N ARG A 100 -4.07 -14.51 7.46
CA ARG A 100 -2.99 -15.28 6.82
C ARG A 100 -2.03 -14.42 5.97
N ARG A 101 -2.41 -13.18 5.65
CA ARG A 101 -1.58 -12.24 4.90
C ARG A 101 -1.23 -10.99 5.69
N ALA A 102 -1.25 -11.08 7.02
CA ALA A 102 -0.79 -10.00 7.88
C ALA A 102 0.68 -9.79 7.60
N ILE A 103 1.08 -8.55 7.38
CA ILE A 103 2.48 -8.23 7.06
C ILE A 103 3.13 -7.50 8.23
N THR A 104 4.36 -7.89 8.54
CA THR A 104 5.21 -7.02 9.35
C THR A 104 5.68 -5.89 8.46
N THR A 105 5.42 -4.65 8.87
CA THR A 105 5.66 -3.46 8.07
C THR A 105 6.32 -2.36 8.87
N TRP A 106 7.25 -1.64 8.26
CA TRP A 106 7.76 -0.40 8.82
C TRP A 106 6.68 0.68 8.79
N PHE A 107 6.59 1.45 9.87
CA PHE A 107 5.75 2.64 9.91
C PHE A 107 6.38 3.72 10.78
N ASP A 108 5.99 4.97 10.51
CA ASP A 108 6.29 6.16 11.30
C ASP A 108 4.97 6.87 11.66
N PRO A 109 4.53 6.83 12.94
CA PRO A 109 3.27 7.41 13.39
C PRO A 109 3.18 8.92 13.16
N SER A 110 4.31 9.62 13.02
CA SER A 110 4.31 11.07 12.81
C SER A 110 3.94 11.50 11.39
N ARG A 111 3.94 10.58 10.42
CA ARG A 111 3.81 10.93 8.99
C ARG A 111 3.11 9.91 8.09
N ASP A 112 2.97 8.67 8.54
CA ASP A 112 2.44 7.61 7.70
C ASP A 112 0.90 7.54 7.74
N VAL A 113 0.33 6.92 6.72
CA VAL A 113 -1.10 6.56 6.64
C VAL A 113 -1.19 5.06 6.85
N ILE A 114 -2.11 4.58 7.68
CA ILE A 114 -2.36 3.14 7.81
C ILE A 114 -3.48 2.72 6.85
N HIS A 115 -3.29 1.61 6.14
CA HIS A 115 -4.20 1.18 5.09
C HIS A 115 -4.57 -0.30 5.16
N LEU A 116 -5.85 -0.60 4.91
CA LEU A 116 -6.40 -1.94 4.77
C LEU A 116 -6.82 -2.20 3.31
N ASN A 117 -6.23 -3.22 2.69
CA ASN A 117 -6.55 -3.68 1.33
C ASN A 117 -7.75 -4.63 1.29
N TRP A 118 -8.07 -5.31 2.39
CA TRP A 118 -9.13 -6.30 2.48
C TRP A 118 -10.48 -5.74 2.02
N THR A 119 -11.20 -6.56 1.27
CA THR A 119 -12.57 -6.32 0.81
C THR A 119 -13.37 -7.61 0.95
N PRO A 120 -14.70 -7.57 1.08
CA PRO A 120 -15.51 -8.77 1.29
C PRO A 120 -15.33 -9.90 0.27
N ILE A 121 -14.98 -9.59 -0.98
CA ILE A 121 -14.68 -10.62 -1.99
C ILE A 121 -13.53 -11.55 -1.58
N TYR A 122 -12.64 -11.10 -0.70
CA TYR A 122 -11.56 -11.95 -0.16
C TYR A 122 -12.16 -13.19 0.53
N GLU A 123 -13.29 -13.06 1.21
CA GLU A 123 -13.95 -14.17 1.90
C GLU A 123 -14.54 -15.18 0.91
N VAL A 124 -15.13 -14.67 -0.18
CA VAL A 124 -15.75 -15.45 -1.24
C VAL A 124 -14.71 -16.23 -2.05
N GLU A 125 -13.63 -15.59 -2.47
CA GLU A 125 -12.61 -16.21 -3.33
C GLU A 125 -11.69 -17.17 -2.56
N PHE A 126 -11.47 -16.95 -1.26
CA PHE A 126 -10.47 -17.70 -0.48
C PHE A 126 -11.06 -18.50 0.69
N PHE A 127 -12.36 -18.82 0.63
CA PHE A 127 -13.05 -19.76 1.52
C PHE A 127 -12.85 -19.49 3.02
N GLY A 128 -13.23 -18.30 3.50
CA GLY A 128 -13.41 -18.05 4.94
C GLY A 128 -12.14 -18.15 5.80
N CYS A 129 -10.98 -17.77 5.26
CA CYS A 129 -9.73 -17.72 6.04
C CYS A 129 -9.65 -16.54 7.03
N TYR A 130 -10.79 -15.96 7.42
CA TYR A 130 -10.86 -14.74 8.22
C TYR A 130 -11.72 -14.98 9.44
N THR A 131 -11.18 -14.53 10.57
CA THR A 131 -11.93 -14.38 11.81
C THR A 131 -11.74 -12.92 12.26
N GLY A 132 -12.77 -12.32 12.86
CA GLY A 132 -12.74 -10.94 13.34
C GLY A 132 -13.19 -9.87 12.32
N GLU A 133 -13.14 -8.60 12.72
CA GLU A 133 -13.64 -7.44 11.96
C GLU A 133 -12.48 -6.57 11.42
N PRO A 134 -12.19 -6.61 10.10
CA PRO A 134 -11.04 -5.91 9.51
C PRO A 134 -11.05 -4.39 9.73
N LEU A 135 -12.21 -3.74 9.62
CA LEU A 135 -12.34 -2.30 9.86
C LEU A 135 -12.15 -1.94 11.34
N ALA A 136 -12.57 -2.81 12.27
CA ALA A 136 -12.34 -2.62 13.70
C ALA A 136 -10.84 -2.71 14.03
N LEU A 137 -10.10 -3.65 13.41
CA LEU A 137 -8.65 -3.72 13.56
C LEU A 137 -7.96 -2.46 13.01
N LEU A 138 -8.37 -1.99 11.83
CA LEU A 138 -7.83 -0.75 11.26
C LEU A 138 -8.08 0.44 12.19
N ALA A 139 -9.30 0.57 12.72
CA ALA A 139 -9.65 1.62 13.68
C ALA A 139 -8.80 1.52 14.96
N TRP A 140 -8.57 0.32 15.48
CA TRP A 140 -7.73 0.08 16.65
C TRP A 140 -6.29 0.54 16.44
N TYR A 141 -5.66 0.15 15.32
CA TYR A 141 -4.31 0.60 15.00
C TYR A 141 -4.24 2.12 14.82
N ALA A 142 -5.23 2.70 14.13
CA ALA A 142 -5.31 4.13 13.93
C ALA A 142 -5.47 4.91 15.24
N ALA A 143 -6.25 4.40 16.18
CA ALA A 143 -6.40 4.98 17.52
C ALA A 143 -5.12 4.83 18.35
N ARG A 144 -4.50 3.64 18.33
CA ARG A 144 -3.29 3.34 19.13
C ARG A 144 -2.10 4.22 18.76
N PHE A 145 -1.93 4.51 17.48
CA PHE A 145 -0.76 5.23 16.96
C PHE A 145 -1.08 6.62 16.42
N ASP A 146 -2.30 7.11 16.65
CA ASP A 146 -2.85 8.36 16.10
C ASP A 146 -2.65 8.51 14.59
N LEU A 147 -2.72 7.40 13.86
CA LEU A 147 -2.55 7.38 12.42
C LEU A 147 -3.83 7.83 11.72
N ARG A 148 -3.67 8.33 10.49
CA ARG A 148 -4.79 8.53 9.57
C ARG A 148 -5.15 7.19 8.92
N PRO A 149 -6.36 6.66 9.12
CA PRO A 149 -6.76 5.39 8.53
C PRO A 149 -7.22 5.54 7.08
N SER A 150 -7.04 4.46 6.32
CA SER A 150 -7.54 4.32 4.96
C SER A 150 -7.93 2.87 4.66
N PHE A 151 -8.90 2.69 3.77
CA PHE A 151 -9.33 1.36 3.32
C PHE A 151 -9.87 1.43 1.88
N MET A 152 -10.06 0.28 1.25
CA MET A 152 -10.56 0.18 -0.12
C MET A 152 -12.06 0.49 -0.20
N CYS A 153 -12.50 1.19 -1.27
CA CYS A 153 -13.93 1.48 -1.47
C CYS A 153 -14.78 0.22 -1.56
N ALA A 154 -14.23 -0.86 -2.11
CA ALA A 154 -14.92 -2.15 -2.19
C ALA A 154 -15.21 -2.78 -0.80
N SER A 155 -14.59 -2.30 0.29
CA SER A 155 -14.99 -2.68 1.65
C SER A 155 -16.36 -2.10 2.06
N ILE A 156 -16.86 -1.12 1.30
CA ILE A 156 -18.20 -0.52 1.40
C ILE A 156 -18.98 -1.10 0.22
N GLY A 157 -19.41 -2.36 0.37
CA GLY A 157 -19.87 -3.18 -0.74
C GLY A 157 -21.03 -2.56 -1.52
N LYS A 158 -21.11 -2.87 -2.82
CA LYS A 158 -22.30 -2.58 -3.66
C LYS A 158 -23.54 -3.36 -3.20
N PHE A 159 -23.35 -4.50 -2.55
CA PHE A 159 -24.40 -5.46 -2.19
C PHE A 159 -24.38 -5.90 -0.72
N GLU A 160 -23.44 -5.40 0.07
CA GLU A 160 -23.31 -5.72 1.49
C GLU A 160 -23.47 -4.47 2.33
N HIS A 161 -24.29 -4.58 3.38
CA HIS A 161 -24.49 -3.52 4.34
C HIS A 161 -23.35 -3.52 5.37
N LEU A 162 -22.91 -2.32 5.75
CA LEU A 162 -21.99 -2.20 6.88
C LEU A 162 -22.70 -2.71 8.13
N ASN A 163 -22.05 -3.63 8.85
CA ASN A 163 -22.60 -4.14 10.09
C ASN A 163 -22.42 -3.11 11.23
N PRO A 164 -23.11 -3.26 12.37
CA PRO A 164 -23.02 -2.31 13.49
C PRO A 164 -21.59 -2.11 14.02
N ASP A 165 -20.76 -3.14 14.03
CA ASP A 165 -19.38 -3.08 14.53
C ASP A 165 -18.48 -2.28 13.59
N GLN A 166 -18.68 -2.42 12.28
CA GLN A 166 -18.00 -1.62 11.26
C GLN A 166 -18.40 -0.14 11.34
N ILE A 167 -19.68 0.15 11.52
CA ILE A 167 -20.17 1.52 11.73
C ILE A 167 -19.55 2.11 13.01
N SER A 168 -19.50 1.33 14.08
CA SER A 168 -18.85 1.73 15.34
C SER A 168 -17.37 2.03 15.13
N ALA A 169 -16.65 1.16 14.41
CA ALA A 169 -15.23 1.35 14.07
C ALA A 169 -15.00 2.65 13.29
N LEU A 170 -15.82 2.94 12.28
CA LEU A 170 -15.71 4.18 11.51
C LEU A 170 -15.93 5.42 12.39
N LYS A 171 -16.83 5.37 13.37
CA LYS A 171 -17.07 6.48 14.32
C LYS A 171 -15.89 6.75 15.27
N GLN A 172 -14.94 5.84 15.44
CA GLN A 172 -13.81 6.01 16.38
C GLN A 172 -12.76 7.03 15.91
N ARG A 173 -12.74 7.38 14.62
CA ARG A 173 -11.74 8.31 14.06
C ARG A 173 -12.41 9.43 13.29
N PRO A 174 -11.94 10.69 13.42
CA PRO A 174 -12.62 11.85 12.83
C PRO A 174 -12.43 11.97 11.32
N ASN A 175 -11.44 11.29 10.74
CA ASN A 175 -11.08 11.42 9.33
C ASN A 175 -10.64 10.08 8.75
N TRP A 176 -11.20 9.73 7.60
CA TRP A 176 -10.87 8.51 6.84
C TRP A 176 -10.60 8.84 5.38
N LEU A 177 -9.72 8.04 4.76
CA LEU A 177 -9.53 8.04 3.31
C LEU A 177 -10.02 6.73 2.71
N VAL A 178 -10.93 6.81 1.75
CA VAL A 178 -11.46 5.65 1.02
C VAL A 178 -10.83 5.61 -0.36
N VAL A 179 -10.05 4.57 -0.63
CA VAL A 179 -9.38 4.39 -1.92
C VAL A 179 -10.43 3.96 -2.95
N MET A 180 -10.80 4.91 -3.80
CA MET A 180 -11.77 4.72 -4.89
C MET A 180 -11.14 4.03 -6.08
N ARG A 181 -9.83 4.21 -6.28
CA ARG A 181 -9.11 3.70 -7.43
C ARG A 181 -7.64 3.48 -7.10
N THR A 182 -7.09 2.38 -7.59
CA THR A 182 -5.66 2.08 -7.56
C THR A 182 -5.08 2.19 -8.97
N ILE A 183 -4.00 2.95 -9.12
CA ILE A 183 -3.22 3.07 -10.35
C ILE A 183 -1.83 2.49 -10.12
N ILE A 184 -1.39 1.59 -11.00
CA ILE A 184 -0.04 1.03 -10.97
C ILE A 184 0.83 1.82 -11.93
N VAL A 185 1.92 2.36 -11.39
CA VAL A 185 2.92 3.13 -12.10
C VAL A 185 4.12 2.23 -12.36
N HIS A 186 4.24 1.73 -13.59
CA HIS A 186 5.37 0.93 -14.02
C HIS A 186 6.51 1.84 -14.44
N CYS A 187 7.59 1.88 -13.66
CA CYS A 187 8.78 2.62 -14.04
C CYS A 187 10.01 2.01 -13.36
N ASP A 188 11.21 2.41 -13.80
CA ASP A 188 12.43 2.05 -13.09
C ASP A 188 12.64 2.93 -11.83
N TYR A 189 13.60 2.56 -10.99
CA TYR A 189 13.90 3.26 -9.75
C TYR A 189 14.42 4.69 -9.94
N LYS A 190 15.20 4.93 -10.99
CA LYS A 190 15.73 6.26 -11.30
C LYS A 190 14.58 7.20 -11.64
N SER A 191 13.68 6.76 -12.52
CA SER A 191 12.48 7.50 -12.92
C SER A 191 11.56 7.79 -11.74
N ALA A 192 11.31 6.80 -10.87
CA ALA A 192 10.51 7.00 -9.65
C ALA A 192 11.15 8.05 -8.71
N ARG A 193 12.47 7.98 -8.50
CA ARG A 193 13.22 8.94 -7.66
C ARG A 193 13.18 10.35 -8.24
N GLU A 194 13.46 10.49 -9.54
CA GLU A 194 13.55 11.78 -10.22
C GLU A 194 12.20 12.49 -10.33
N SER A 195 11.09 11.75 -10.29
CA SER A 195 9.75 12.34 -10.21
C SER A 195 9.47 13.05 -8.89
N GLY A 196 10.15 12.68 -7.80
CA GLY A 196 9.85 13.13 -6.44
C GLY A 196 8.52 12.64 -5.87
N LEU A 197 7.74 11.87 -6.64
CA LEU A 197 6.40 11.43 -6.26
C LEU A 197 6.40 10.22 -5.31
N PHE A 198 7.44 9.39 -5.33
CA PHE A 198 7.54 8.18 -4.51
C PHE A 198 8.61 8.31 -3.41
N GLY A 199 8.68 9.50 -2.79
CA GLY A 199 9.68 9.87 -1.80
C GLY A 199 11.01 10.28 -2.44
N LEU A 200 11.81 11.06 -1.71
CA LEU A 200 13.07 11.62 -2.22
C LEU A 200 14.05 10.53 -2.71
N LEU A 201 13.98 9.34 -2.12
CA LEU A 201 14.82 8.21 -2.46
C LEU A 201 14.06 7.12 -3.23
N GLY A 202 12.84 7.36 -3.72
CA GLY A 202 12.04 6.33 -4.40
C GLY A 202 11.61 5.18 -3.48
N ASP A 203 11.64 5.39 -2.16
CA ASP A 203 11.36 4.36 -1.17
C ASP A 203 9.94 4.45 -0.59
N ALA A 204 9.14 5.45 -0.95
CA ALA A 204 7.72 5.59 -0.62
C ALA A 204 6.84 5.02 -1.75
N ARG A 205 6.92 3.69 -1.95
CA ARG A 205 6.39 3.02 -3.15
C ARG A 205 4.87 3.12 -3.33
N ILE A 206 4.14 3.37 -2.25
CA ILE A 206 2.69 3.44 -2.26
C ILE A 206 2.30 4.79 -1.68
N GLN A 207 1.39 5.47 -2.37
CA GLN A 207 0.93 6.80 -2.00
C GLN A 207 -0.59 6.82 -2.11
N ILE A 208 -1.25 7.36 -1.09
CA ILE A 208 -2.70 7.62 -1.09
C ILE A 208 -2.88 9.13 -1.09
N VAL A 209 -3.55 9.63 -2.13
CA VAL A 209 -3.75 11.05 -2.36
C VAL A 209 -5.24 11.34 -2.27
N ASP A 210 -5.60 12.29 -1.40
CA ASP A 210 -6.97 12.80 -1.31
C ASP A 210 -7.39 13.40 -2.66
N VAL A 211 -8.58 13.06 -3.14
CA VAL A 211 -9.05 13.57 -4.43
C VAL A 211 -9.25 15.09 -4.41
N ALA A 212 -9.35 15.74 -3.25
CA ALA A 212 -9.37 17.20 -3.19
C ALA A 212 -8.03 17.83 -3.61
N ASP A 213 -6.90 17.12 -3.48
CA ASP A 213 -5.59 17.55 -3.95
C ASP A 213 -5.40 17.26 -5.45
N GLN A 214 -6.11 18.03 -6.26
CA GLN A 214 -6.15 17.88 -7.72
C GLN A 214 -4.77 18.02 -8.36
N ALA A 215 -3.91 18.89 -7.82
CA ALA A 215 -2.56 19.08 -8.34
C ALA A 215 -1.72 17.81 -8.17
N ARG A 216 -1.77 17.20 -6.97
CA ARG A 216 -1.03 15.99 -6.69
C ARG A 216 -1.60 14.78 -7.43
N VAL A 217 -2.94 14.63 -7.48
CA VAL A 217 -3.59 13.58 -8.28
C VAL A 217 -3.16 13.65 -9.74
N ARG A 218 -3.20 14.85 -10.34
CA ARG A 218 -2.78 15.05 -11.73
C ARG A 218 -1.31 14.70 -11.92
N ALA A 219 -0.42 15.13 -11.02
CA ALA A 219 1.00 14.82 -11.12
C ALA A 219 1.28 13.30 -11.17
N TYR A 220 0.58 12.49 -10.37
CA TYR A 220 0.72 11.03 -10.47
C TYR A 220 0.10 10.44 -11.73
N ILE A 221 -1.07 10.92 -12.17
CA ILE A 221 -1.73 10.43 -13.39
C ILE A 221 -0.85 10.72 -14.60
N ASP A 222 -0.40 11.97 -14.76
CA ASP A 222 0.46 12.40 -15.87
C ASP A 222 1.78 11.60 -15.87
N PHE A 223 2.36 11.36 -14.69
CA PHE A 223 3.57 10.53 -14.59
C PHE A 223 3.29 9.07 -14.97
N ALA A 224 2.18 8.49 -14.53
CA ALA A 224 1.80 7.12 -14.87
C ALA A 224 1.56 6.95 -16.37
N GLU A 225 0.81 7.86 -16.98
CA GLU A 225 0.53 7.86 -18.42
C GLU A 225 1.81 8.02 -19.23
N LYS A 226 2.68 8.96 -18.83
CA LYS A 226 3.99 9.16 -19.47
C LYS A 226 4.83 7.88 -19.46
N MET A 227 4.93 7.21 -18.31
CA MET A 227 5.75 5.99 -18.18
C MET A 227 5.18 4.82 -18.99
N GLU A 228 3.86 4.71 -19.10
CA GLU A 228 3.23 3.69 -19.94
C GLU A 228 3.46 3.96 -21.44
N LEU A 229 3.44 5.23 -21.87
CA LEU A 229 3.67 5.65 -23.26
C LEU A 229 5.14 5.56 -23.69
N GLU A 230 6.08 5.91 -22.82
CA GLU A 230 7.53 5.93 -23.12
C GLU A 230 8.17 4.54 -23.07
N SER A 231 7.44 3.52 -22.63
CA SER A 231 7.99 2.17 -22.55
C SER A 231 8.34 1.61 -23.93
N THR A 232 9.63 1.35 -24.12
CA THR A 232 10.21 0.83 -25.37
C THR A 232 9.97 -0.66 -25.58
N ASP A 233 9.59 -1.36 -24.52
CA ASP A 233 9.33 -2.80 -24.56
C ASP A 233 7.94 -3.05 -25.14
N ALA A 234 7.88 -3.94 -26.14
CA ALA A 234 6.60 -4.37 -26.68
C ALA A 234 5.72 -4.86 -25.52
N PRO A 235 4.49 -4.33 -25.35
CA PRO A 235 3.59 -4.81 -24.32
C PRO A 235 3.43 -6.33 -24.48
N ARG A 236 3.25 -7.02 -23.35
CA ARG A 236 2.94 -8.45 -23.34
C ARG A 236 1.90 -8.77 -24.43
N ARG A 237 2.17 -9.75 -25.30
CA ARG A 237 1.26 -10.12 -26.42
C ARG A 237 -0.14 -10.52 -25.93
N ASP A 238 -0.25 -10.87 -24.66
CA ASP A 238 -1.42 -11.31 -23.90
C ASP A 238 -2.12 -10.20 -23.09
N ILE A 239 -1.61 -8.96 -23.10
CA ILE A 239 -2.11 -7.84 -22.29
C ILE A 239 -2.38 -6.64 -23.21
N PRO A 240 -3.65 -6.23 -23.42
CA PRO A 240 -3.97 -5.04 -24.20
C PRO A 240 -3.30 -3.77 -23.64
N ARG A 241 -2.90 -2.84 -24.52
CA ARG A 241 -2.30 -1.54 -24.14
C ARG A 241 -3.20 -0.70 -23.22
N ASP A 242 -4.51 -0.91 -23.27
CA ASP A 242 -5.52 -0.20 -22.46
C ASP A 242 -5.79 -0.89 -21.12
N TYR A 243 -4.77 -1.44 -20.47
CA TYR A 243 -4.98 -2.25 -19.27
C TYR A 243 -5.48 -1.42 -18.10
N GLN A 244 -5.00 -0.18 -17.97
CA GLN A 244 -5.40 0.76 -16.94
C GLN A 244 -5.87 2.03 -17.63
N SER A 245 -7.05 2.53 -17.28
CA SER A 245 -7.44 3.86 -17.72
C SER A 245 -6.69 4.91 -16.88
N PHE A 246 -6.07 5.88 -17.54
CA PHE A 246 -5.54 7.08 -16.88
C PHE A 246 -6.54 8.25 -16.95
N SER A 247 -7.78 7.99 -17.39
CA SER A 247 -8.79 9.04 -17.44
C SER A 247 -9.10 9.54 -16.04
N GLN A 248 -8.90 10.84 -15.84
CA GLN A 248 -9.22 11.51 -14.59
C GLN A 248 -10.74 11.63 -14.49
N GLN A 249 -11.35 10.91 -13.56
CA GLN A 249 -12.73 11.21 -13.17
C GLN A 249 -12.75 12.53 -12.38
N SER A 250 -13.80 13.33 -12.55
CA SER A 250 -13.91 14.57 -11.77
C SER A 250 -14.04 14.26 -10.28
N THR A 251 -13.45 15.10 -9.43
CA THR A 251 -13.55 15.02 -7.96
C THR A 251 -14.99 14.86 -7.50
N SER A 252 -15.89 15.68 -8.07
CA SER A 252 -17.32 15.68 -7.74
C SER A 252 -18.00 14.34 -8.01
N LEU A 253 -17.55 13.60 -9.03
CA LEU A 253 -18.10 12.27 -9.34
C LEU A 253 -17.62 11.24 -8.31
N MET A 254 -16.35 11.28 -7.90
CA MET A 254 -15.83 10.36 -6.88
C MET A 254 -16.45 10.64 -5.50
N GLU A 255 -16.64 11.91 -5.14
CA GLU A 255 -17.33 12.30 -3.91
C GLU A 255 -18.78 11.83 -3.91
N ARG A 256 -19.49 12.00 -5.04
CA ARG A 256 -20.87 11.54 -5.19
C ARG A 256 -20.95 10.02 -5.11
N ASP A 257 -20.09 9.29 -5.83
CA ASP A 257 -20.07 7.81 -5.83
C ASP A 257 -19.80 7.27 -4.43
N LEU A 258 -18.82 7.82 -3.72
CA LEU A 258 -18.55 7.44 -2.34
C LEU A 258 -19.77 7.70 -1.44
N ARG A 259 -20.40 8.88 -1.56
CA ARG A 259 -21.58 9.22 -0.77
C ARG A 259 -22.74 8.26 -1.04
N GLU A 260 -23.01 7.94 -2.30
CA GLU A 260 -24.06 7.01 -2.70
C GLU A 260 -23.79 5.61 -2.15
N ARG A 261 -22.54 5.12 -2.25
CA ARG A 261 -22.13 3.83 -1.65
C ARG A 261 -22.34 3.82 -0.14
N MET A 262 -21.92 4.87 0.58
CA MET A 262 -22.14 4.97 2.03
C MET A 262 -23.63 4.94 2.40
N ILE A 263 -24.47 5.69 1.68
CA ILE A 263 -25.92 5.73 1.89
C ILE A 263 -26.53 4.35 1.65
N ASN A 264 -26.11 3.65 0.60
CA ASN A 264 -26.61 2.31 0.29
C ASN A 264 -26.16 1.27 1.34
N SER A 265 -24.93 1.39 1.85
CA SER A 265 -24.39 0.40 2.79
C SER A 265 -24.87 0.57 4.23
N CYS A 266 -25.17 1.78 4.71
CA CYS A 266 -25.60 1.99 6.11
C CYS A 266 -26.88 2.83 6.29
N GLY A 267 -27.48 3.30 5.20
CA GLY A 267 -28.64 4.19 5.22
C GLY A 267 -28.25 5.66 5.37
N LYS A 268 -29.07 6.56 4.81
CA LYS A 268 -28.79 8.01 4.76
C LYS A 268 -28.51 8.63 6.12
N LYS A 269 -29.33 8.31 7.13
CA LYS A 269 -29.19 8.87 8.48
C LYS A 269 -27.85 8.51 9.10
N VAL A 270 -27.45 7.23 9.03
CA VAL A 270 -26.18 6.78 9.59
C VAL A 270 -25.01 7.39 8.81
N ALA A 271 -25.10 7.42 7.48
CA ALA A 271 -24.07 8.01 6.62
C ALA A 271 -23.82 9.50 6.94
N GLU A 272 -24.86 10.25 7.29
CA GLU A 272 -24.76 11.68 7.67
C GLU A 272 -24.21 11.88 9.10
N GLU A 273 -24.29 10.87 9.97
CA GLU A 273 -23.70 10.87 11.32
C GLU A 273 -22.24 10.39 11.35
N LEU A 274 -21.75 9.79 10.26
CA LEU A 274 -20.38 9.33 10.18
C LEU A 274 -19.40 10.51 10.12
N PRO A 275 -18.15 10.31 10.60
CA PRO A 275 -17.11 11.32 10.52
C PRO A 275 -16.72 11.64 9.07
N ALA A 276 -15.77 12.56 8.87
CA ALA A 276 -15.33 12.93 7.54
C ALA A 276 -14.66 11.74 6.83
N ILE A 277 -15.37 11.15 5.87
CA ILE A 277 -14.88 10.08 5.00
C ILE A 277 -14.67 10.67 3.61
N ARG A 278 -13.42 10.71 3.15
CA ARG A 278 -13.04 11.38 1.89
C ARG A 278 -12.57 10.38 0.84
N PRO A 279 -12.88 10.60 -0.45
CA PRO A 279 -12.35 9.75 -1.50
C PRO A 279 -10.84 9.99 -1.68
N ALA A 280 -10.12 8.95 -2.07
CA ALA A 280 -8.70 9.01 -2.36
C ALA A 280 -8.34 8.11 -3.54
N MET A 281 -7.22 8.43 -4.17
CA MET A 281 -6.58 7.57 -5.16
C MET A 281 -5.31 6.97 -4.59
N MET A 282 -5.11 5.68 -4.84
CA MET A 282 -3.86 4.99 -4.52
C MET A 282 -3.00 4.90 -5.77
N PHE A 283 -1.72 5.25 -5.62
CA PHE A 283 -0.70 5.08 -6.64
C PHE A 283 0.35 4.11 -6.12
N ARG A 284 0.60 3.03 -6.86
CA ARG A 284 1.61 2.02 -6.52
C ARG A 284 2.69 2.00 -7.58
N TYR A 285 3.91 2.31 -7.16
CA TYR A 285 5.09 2.20 -7.99
C TYR A 285 5.55 0.73 -8.10
N CYS A 286 5.71 0.26 -9.33
CA CYS A 286 6.23 -1.07 -9.67
C CYS A 286 7.58 -0.99 -10.40
N PRO A 287 8.70 -1.36 -9.76
CA PRO A 287 10.02 -1.41 -10.41
C PRO A 287 10.19 -2.55 -11.41
N MET A 288 9.29 -3.54 -11.41
CA MET A 288 9.50 -4.81 -12.10
C MET A 288 9.08 -4.78 -13.57
N MET A 289 8.44 -3.70 -14.03
CA MET A 289 7.91 -3.57 -15.39
C MET A 289 7.10 -4.82 -15.79
N CYS A 290 6.21 -5.23 -14.88
CA CYS A 290 5.43 -6.48 -14.97
C CYS A 290 4.48 -6.49 -16.18
N ASN A 291 4.03 -5.31 -16.63
CA ASN A 291 3.27 -5.07 -17.85
C ASN A 291 4.10 -5.26 -19.15
N HIS A 292 5.42 -5.16 -19.08
CA HIS A 292 6.31 -5.21 -20.26
C HIS A 292 7.07 -6.54 -20.44
N THR A 293 7.12 -7.41 -19.43
CA THR A 293 7.92 -8.65 -19.49
C THR A 293 7.08 -9.93 -19.49
N GLY A 294 6.96 -10.60 -20.63
CA GLY A 294 6.27 -11.89 -20.84
C GLY A 294 6.80 -13.12 -20.09
N SER A 295 7.72 -12.98 -19.11
CA SER A 295 8.55 -14.10 -18.61
C SER A 295 8.50 -14.37 -17.10
N GLN A 296 7.94 -13.47 -16.26
CA GLN A 296 8.17 -13.60 -14.80
C GLN A 296 7.31 -14.65 -14.07
N ARG A 297 6.21 -15.16 -14.65
CA ARG A 297 5.41 -16.24 -14.03
C ARG A 297 6.22 -17.50 -13.71
N LEU A 298 7.29 -17.77 -14.46
CA LEU A 298 8.18 -18.91 -14.22
C LEU A 298 9.23 -18.62 -13.13
N LYS A 299 9.76 -17.39 -13.06
CA LYS A 299 10.81 -17.02 -12.09
C LYS A 299 10.26 -16.81 -10.67
N VAL A 300 9.04 -16.29 -10.53
CA VAL A 300 8.38 -16.15 -9.22
C VAL A 300 8.08 -17.52 -8.62
N ARG A 301 7.51 -18.45 -9.40
CA ARG A 301 7.32 -19.86 -8.97
C ARG A 301 8.63 -20.56 -8.62
N GLU A 302 9.72 -20.24 -9.32
CA GLU A 302 11.04 -20.81 -9.01
C GLU A 302 11.66 -20.22 -7.73
N MET A 303 11.43 -18.92 -7.46
CA MET A 303 11.83 -18.28 -6.20
C MET A 303 10.99 -18.76 -5.01
N GLU A 304 9.67 -18.93 -5.18
CA GLU A 304 8.77 -19.52 -4.16
C GLU A 304 9.13 -20.99 -3.85
N ARG A 305 9.58 -21.74 -4.86
CA ARG A 305 10.05 -23.12 -4.68
C ARG A 305 11.41 -23.18 -3.96
N LYS A 306 12.25 -22.15 -4.10
CA LYS A 306 13.55 -22.04 -3.42
C LYS A 306 13.46 -21.43 -2.00
N SER A 307 12.41 -20.67 -1.69
CA SER A 307 12.20 -20.08 -0.36
C SER A 307 11.50 -21.02 0.65
N ARG A 308 10.91 -22.12 0.18
CA ARG A 308 10.45 -23.21 1.05
C ARG A 308 11.66 -23.97 1.59
N LEU A 309 12.05 -23.67 2.83
CA LEU A 309 13.00 -24.47 3.59
C LEU A 309 12.57 -25.95 3.59
N PRO A 310 13.50 -26.91 3.41
CA PRO A 310 13.15 -28.32 3.49
C PRO A 310 12.64 -28.62 4.89
N VAL A 311 11.42 -29.17 4.96
CA VAL A 311 10.87 -29.77 6.18
C VAL A 311 11.87 -30.82 6.63
N ARG A 312 12.56 -30.59 7.76
CA ARG A 312 13.42 -31.59 8.40
C ARG A 312 12.57 -32.81 8.72
N GLY A 313 12.68 -33.85 7.90
CA GLY A 313 12.07 -35.15 8.16
C GLY A 313 12.59 -35.68 9.49
N ARG A 314 11.67 -35.98 10.41
CA ARG A 314 11.97 -36.67 11.67
C ARG A 314 12.60 -38.02 11.33
N GLY A 315 13.83 -38.23 11.78
CA GLY A 315 14.52 -39.51 11.69
C GLY A 315 13.72 -40.59 12.42
N ARG A 316 13.33 -41.64 11.70
CA ARG A 316 12.92 -42.91 12.31
C ARG A 316 14.18 -43.64 12.70
N GLY A 317 14.34 -43.87 14.00
CA GLY A 317 15.39 -44.72 14.56
C GLY A 317 15.29 -46.12 13.99
N ARG A 318 16.44 -46.67 13.56
CA ARG A 318 16.57 -48.10 13.30
C ARG A 318 16.66 -48.81 14.65
N GLY A 319 15.73 -49.73 14.87
CA GLY A 319 15.85 -50.73 15.92
C GLY A 319 17.03 -51.65 15.64
N VAL A 320 17.76 -51.94 16.71
CA VAL A 320 18.78 -52.97 16.81
C VAL A 320 18.07 -54.32 16.88
N GLN A 321 18.42 -55.24 15.99
CA GLN A 321 18.54 -56.68 16.24
C GLN A 321 19.42 -57.31 15.16
#